data_AF-A0A945N4I3-F1
#
_entry.id   AF-A0A945N4I3-F1
#
_cell.length_a   1.000
_cell.length_b   1.000
_cell.length_c   1.000
_cell.angle_alpha   90.00
_cell.angle_beta   90.00
_cell.angle_gamma   90.00
#
_symmetry.space_group_name_H-M   'P 1'
#
loop_
_entity.id
_entity.type
_entity.pdbx_description
1 polymer ?
#
loop_
_entity_poly.entity_id
_entity_poly.type
_entity_poly.pdbx_seq_one_letter_code
_entity_poly.pdbx_strand_id
1 'polypeptide(L)' 'RVTDHEYLVADRFTIADIACGYALYLGENLGISKAYKAPTQAYLERLKARPGFQQAQVAQQRPPAAGQP' A
#
# COMPACT_ATOMS: atom_id res chain seq x y z
N ARG A 1 -10.44 0.75 -14.23
CA ARG A 1 -10.38 -0.31 -13.18
C ARG A 1 -10.40 0.31 -11.79
N VAL A 2 -9.30 0.87 -11.24
CA VAL A 2 -9.35 1.54 -9.91
C VAL A 2 -10.17 2.84 -9.89
N THR A 3 -10.47 3.37 -11.08
CA THR A 3 -11.44 4.45 -11.33
C THR A 3 -12.88 4.04 -11.04
N ASP A 4 -13.22 2.78 -11.27
CA ASP A 4 -14.60 2.29 -11.29
C ASP A 4 -14.87 1.27 -10.17
N HIS A 5 -13.81 0.82 -9.49
CA HIS A 5 -13.88 -0.20 -8.45
C HIS A 5 -13.00 0.20 -7.26
N GLU A 6 -13.46 -0.18 -6.07
CA GLU A 6 -12.72 0.06 -4.83
C GLU A 6 -11.44 -0.81 -4.74
N TYR A 7 -11.55 -2.06 -5.20
CA TYR A 7 -10.49 -3.07 -5.17
C TYR A 7 -10.22 -3.68 -6.55
N LEU A 8 -9.06 -4.32 -6.70
CA LEU A 8 -8.60 -4.88 -7.97
C LEU A 8 -9.38 -6.12 -8.41
N VAL A 9 -9.94 -6.90 -7.47
CA VAL A 9 -10.60 -8.17 -7.75
C VAL A 9 -11.95 -8.25 -7.00
N ALA A 10 -13.03 -8.54 -7.74
CA ALA A 10 -14.35 -8.89 -7.20
C ALA A 10 -14.83 -8.01 -6.03
N ASP A 11 -14.68 -6.69 -6.14
CA ASP A 11 -15.13 -5.67 -5.19
C ASP A 11 -14.77 -5.96 -3.72
N ARG A 12 -13.64 -6.63 -3.49
CA ARG A 12 -13.15 -7.00 -2.16
C ARG A 12 -11.65 -6.90 -2.10
N PHE A 13 -11.13 -6.63 -0.90
CA PHE A 13 -9.69 -6.58 -0.68
C PHE A 13 -9.06 -7.96 -0.76
N THR A 14 -7.99 -8.08 -1.55
CA THR A 14 -7.28 -9.33 -1.83
C THR A 14 -5.76 -9.13 -1.82
N ILE A 15 -5.04 -10.24 -2.03
CA ILE A 15 -3.58 -10.20 -2.21
C ILE A 15 -3.14 -9.38 -3.44
N ALA A 16 -4.00 -9.22 -4.46
CA ALA A 16 -3.70 -8.35 -5.59
C ALA A 16 -3.54 -6.89 -5.14
N ASP A 17 -4.43 -6.43 -4.24
CA ASP A 17 -4.37 -5.08 -3.70
C ASP A 17 -3.14 -4.87 -2.82
N ILE A 18 -2.74 -5.90 -2.06
CA ILE A 18 -1.51 -5.88 -1.25
C ILE A 18 -0.26 -5.78 -2.15
N ALA A 19 -0.15 -6.65 -3.16
CA ALA A 19 1.02 -6.72 -4.03
C ALA A 19 1.18 -5.43 -4.86
N CYS A 20 0.11 -4.98 -5.52
CA CYS A 20 0.13 -3.74 -6.29
C CYS A 20 0.27 -2.52 -5.38
N GLY A 21 -0.37 -2.52 -4.20
CA GLY A 21 -0.25 -1.46 -3.21
C GLY A 21 1.19 -1.28 -2.73
N TYR A 22 1.90 -2.37 -2.44
CA TYR A 22 3.31 -2.30 -2.06
C TYR A 22 4.19 -1.76 -3.19
N ALA A 23 3.97 -2.19 -4.44
CA ALA A 23 4.71 -1.66 -5.58
C ALA A 23 4.52 -0.14 -5.76
N LEU A 24 3.28 0.35 -5.59
CA LEU A 24 2.96 1.78 -5.63
C LEU A 24 3.58 2.55 -4.46
N TYR A 25 3.48 2.00 -3.24
CA TYR A 25 4.08 2.59 -2.05
C TYR A 25 5.61 2.67 -2.14
N LEU A 26 6.25 1.62 -2.66
CA LEU A 26 7.69 1.62 -2.91
C LEU A 26 8.08 2.69 -3.94
N GLY A 27 7.30 2.81 -5.03
CA GLY A 27 7.54 3.86 -6.01
C GLY A 27 7.32 5.27 -5.46
N GLU A 28 6.38 5.48 -4.53
CA GLU A 28 6.24 6.72 -3.78
C GLU A 28 7.50 7.03 -2.95
N ASN A 29 7.98 6.07 -2.16
CA ASN A 29 9.19 6.22 -1.35
C ASN A 29 10.46 6.47 -2.18
N LEU A 30 10.50 5.98 -3.42
CA LEU A 30 11.57 6.23 -4.39
C LEU A 30 11.40 7.53 -5.18
N GLY A 31 10.33 8.30 -4.95
CA GLY A 31 10.07 9.57 -5.63
C GLY A 31 9.50 9.46 -7.04
N ILE A 32 9.03 8.28 -7.44
CA ILE A 32 8.47 7.97 -8.77
C ILE A 32 6.97 8.34 -8.85
N SER A 33 6.32 8.58 -7.71
CA SER A 33 4.86 8.85 -7.63
C SER A 33 4.38 10.09 -8.39
N LYS A 34 5.28 10.98 -8.81
CA LYS A 34 4.95 12.12 -9.69
C LYS A 34 4.37 11.67 -11.04
N ALA A 35 4.71 10.47 -11.50
CA ALA A 35 4.17 9.91 -12.74
C ALA A 35 2.79 9.25 -12.55
N TYR A 36 2.29 9.13 -11.31
CA TYR A 36 1.01 8.49 -11.05
C TYR A 36 -0.13 9.42 -11.44
N LYS A 37 -1.11 8.86 -12.15
CA LYS A 37 -2.37 9.56 -12.43
C LYS A 37 -3.19 9.67 -11.14
N ALA A 38 -4.04 10.69 -11.06
CA ALA A 38 -4.87 10.96 -9.87
C ALA A 38 -5.65 9.73 -9.35
N PRO A 39 -6.27 8.86 -10.19
CA PRO A 39 -6.94 7.66 -9.68
C PRO A 39 -6.00 6.65 -9.00
N THR A 40 -4.76 6.53 -9.48
CA THR A 40 -3.75 5.64 -8.88
C THR A 40 -3.29 6.19 -7.54
N GLN A 41 -3.11 7.51 -7.42
CA GLN A 41 -2.77 8.16 -6.15
C GLN A 41 -3.90 7.99 -5.14
N ALA A 42 -5.15 8.28 -5.52
CA ALA A 42 -6.31 8.08 -4.65
C ALA A 42 -6.44 6.63 -4.19
N TYR A 43 -6.18 5.67 -5.09
CA TYR A 43 -6.16 4.25 -4.74
C TYR A 43 -5.07 3.92 -3.71
N LEU A 44 -3.83 4.40 -3.91
CA LEU A 44 -2.74 4.21 -2.95
C LEU A 44 -3.07 4.82 -1.58
N GLU A 45 -3.64 6.03 -1.54
CA GLU A 45 -4.05 6.66 -0.28
C GLU A 45 -5.11 5.85 0.46
N ARG A 46 -6.11 5.29 -0.25
CA ARG A 46 -7.09 4.37 0.38
C ARG A 46 -6.41 3.14 0.98
N LEU A 47 -5.40 2.57 0.31
CA LEU A 47 -4.65 1.44 0.84
C LEU A 47 -3.84 1.81 2.09
N LYS A 48 -3.19 2.98 2.08
CA LYS A 48 -2.40 3.52 3.21
C LYS A 48 -3.26 3.83 4.44
N ALA A 49 -4.51 4.26 4.22
CA ALA A 49 -5.47 4.56 5.28
C ALA A 49 -5.97 3.32 6.04
N ARG A 50 -5.76 2.10 5.52
CA ARG A 50 -6.23 0.86 6.17
C ARG A 50 -5.47 0.62 7.47
N PRO A 51 -6.14 0.17 8.55
CA PRO A 51 -5.48 -0.19 9.80
C PRO A 51 -4.36 -1.22 9.61
N GLY A 52 -4.56 -2.20 8.74
CA GLY A 52 -3.53 -3.21 8.44
C GLY A 52 -2.26 -2.63 7.83
N PHE A 53 -2.37 -1.60 6.98
CA PHE A 53 -1.20 -0.92 6.43
C PHE A 53 -0.47 -0.13 7.52
N GLN A 54 -1.20 0.65 8.33
CA GLN A 54 -0.63 1.44 9.42
C GLN A 54 0.09 0.56 10.45
N GLN A 55 -0.51 -0.58 10.83
CA GLN A 55 0.13 -1.56 11.71
C GLN A 55 1.40 -2.15 11.10
N ALA A 56 1.38 -2.47 9.80
CA ALA A 56 2.56 -2.96 9.09
C ALA A 56 3.69 -1.91 9.05
N GLN A 57 3.36 -0.63 8.88
CA GLN A 57 4.35 0.47 8.95
C GLN A 57 5.01 0.56 10.32
N VAL A 58 4.22 0.49 11.40
CA VAL A 58 4.75 0.46 12.78
C VAL A 58 5.66 -0.75 12.99
N ALA A 59 5.28 -1.92 12.46
CA ALA A 59 6.10 -3.12 12.55
C ALA A 59 7.41 -3.01 11.76
N GLN A 60 7.40 -2.39 10.58
CA GLN A 60 8.60 -2.18 9.75
C GLN A 60 9.62 -1.23 10.39
N GLN A 61 9.15 -0.23 11.13
CA GLN A 61 10.02 0.74 11.81
C GLN A 61 10.53 0.22 13.16
N ARG A 62 9.96 -0.87 13.67
CA ARG A 62 10.39 -1.45 14.93
C ARG A 62 11.80 -2.05 14.74
N PRO A 63 12.80 -1.62 15.54
CA PRO A 63 14.08 -2.31 15.53
C PRO A 63 13.85 -3.79 15.89
N PRO A 64 14.62 -4.73 15.30
CA PRO A 64 14.52 -6.13 15.67
C PRO A 64 14.64 -6.24 17.19
N ALA A 65 13.79 -7.09 17.79
CA ALA A 65 13.81 -7.27 19.23
C ALA A 65 15.25 -7.65 19.65
N ALA A 66 15.87 -6.81 20.48
CA ALA A 66 17.20 -7.08 21.00
C ALA A 66 17.16 -8.44 21.72
N GLY A 67 17.76 -9.46 21.10
CA GLY A 67 17.86 -10.80 21.69
C GLY A 67 16.96 -11.90 21.10
N GLN A 68 16.52 -11.82 19.84
CA GLN A 68 16.24 -13.06 19.10
C GLN A 68 17.57 -13.64 18.57
N PRO A 69 17.84 -14.95 18.78
CA PRO A 69 19.10 -15.57 18.35
C PRO A 69 19.32 -15.47 16.84
#